data_AF-A0A969M839-F1
#
_entry.id   AF-A0A969M839-F1
#
_cell.length_a   1.000
_cell.length_b   1.000
_cell.length_c   1.000
_cell.angle_alpha   90.00
_cell.angle_beta   90.00
_cell.angle_gamma   90.00
#
_symmetry.space_group_name_H-M   'P 1'
#
loop_
_entity.id
_entity.type
_entity.pdbx_description
1 polymer ?
#
loop_
_entity_poly.entity_id
_entity_poly.type
_entity_poly.pdbx_seq_one_letter_code
_entity_poly.pdbx_strand_id
1 'polypeptide(L)'
;MNSLQSLTDAPQLFVTLNPHKPPRPELVHATFDYDHPSYSLDAEAAQRQLTRIQGQRRTWFCGSYFGAGFHEDALTSGLAAAEAIGGIPRPWHVATGMPTADEPIISELARGAAA
;
A
#
# COMPACT_ATOMS: atom_id res chain seq x y z
N MET A 1 -0.13 19.93 -11.60
CA MET A 1 0.89 19.21 -10.81
C MET A 1 1.99 20.14 -10.28
N ASN A 2 2.35 21.19 -11.01
CA ASN A 2 3.48 22.06 -10.67
C ASN A 2 3.44 22.64 -9.26
N SER A 3 2.32 23.24 -8.84
CA SER A 3 2.20 23.83 -7.50
C SER A 3 2.30 22.77 -6.38
N LEU A 4 1.76 21.57 -6.60
CA LEU A 4 1.81 20.47 -5.63
C LEU A 4 3.23 19.89 -5.49
N GLN A 5 4.01 19.92 -6.57
CA GLN A 5 5.36 19.35 -6.64
C GLN A 5 6.46 20.41 -6.61
N SER A 6 6.11 21.68 -6.34
CA SER A 6 7.05 22.82 -6.31
C SER A 6 7.90 22.99 -7.58
N LEU A 7 7.33 22.74 -8.76
CA LEU A 7 8.03 22.85 -10.05
C LEU A 7 7.88 24.27 -10.63
N THR A 8 8.76 25.19 -10.23
CA THR A 8 8.69 26.62 -10.56
C THR A 8 9.13 26.96 -11.99
N ASP A 9 10.16 26.27 -12.51
CA ASP A 9 10.78 26.57 -13.81
C ASP A 9 10.38 25.56 -14.90
N ALA A 10 9.41 24.70 -14.62
CA ALA A 10 8.90 23.70 -15.56
C ALA A 10 7.71 24.24 -16.36
N PRO A 11 7.49 23.76 -17.60
CA PRO A 11 6.23 23.95 -18.30
C PRO A 11 5.02 23.48 -17.46
N GLN A 12 3.82 23.95 -17.78
CA GLN A 12 2.61 23.52 -17.07
C GLN A 12 2.33 22.03 -17.29
N LEU A 13 2.45 21.25 -16.22
CA LEU A 13 2.26 19.81 -16.19
C LEU A 13 0.90 19.45 -15.58
N PHE A 14 0.17 18.64 -16.34
CA PHE A 14 -1.15 18.14 -16.00
C PHE A 14 -1.13 16.61 -15.97
N VAL A 15 -1.92 16.05 -15.06
CA VAL A 15 -2.21 14.62 -15.01
C VAL A 15 -3.71 14.50 -15.21
N THR A 16 -4.10 13.56 -16.06
CA THR A 16 -5.49 13.23 -16.31
C THR A 16 -5.65 11.72 -16.14
N LEU A 17 -6.81 11.33 -15.59
CA LEU A 17 -7.19 9.94 -15.41
C LEU A 17 -8.48 9.71 -16.18
N ASN A 18 -8.46 8.80 -17.16
CA ASN A 18 -9.60 8.43 -17.99
C ASN A 18 -10.39 9.62 -18.57
N PRO A 19 -9.74 10.55 -19.30
CA PRO A 19 -10.43 11.72 -19.84
C PRO A 19 -11.43 11.36 -20.93
N HIS A 20 -12.61 12.00 -20.92
CA HIS A 20 -13.60 11.87 -22.00
C HIS A 20 -13.08 12.36 -23.36
N LYS A 21 -12.23 13.39 -23.37
CA LYS A 21 -11.54 13.88 -24.56
C LYS A 21 -10.03 13.70 -24.35
N PRO A 22 -9.35 12.93 -25.21
CA PRO A 22 -7.92 12.72 -25.06
C PRO A 22 -7.15 14.05 -25.22
N PRO A 23 -6.02 14.22 -24.50
CA PRO A 23 -5.11 15.33 -24.75
C PRO A 23 -4.53 15.25 -26.16
N ARG A 24 -4.01 16.38 -26.65
CA ARG A 24 -3.29 16.42 -27.92
C ARG A 24 -2.07 15.48 -27.86
N PRO A 25 -1.92 14.51 -28.79
CA PRO A 25 -0.87 13.48 -28.71
C PRO A 25 0.54 14.04 -28.58
N GLU A 26 0.83 15.15 -29.26
CA GLU A 26 2.13 15.82 -29.25
C GLU A 26 2.49 16.48 -27.90
N LEU A 27 1.53 16.57 -26.97
CA LEU A 27 1.74 17.10 -25.62
C LEU A 27 1.74 16.01 -24.54
N VAL A 28 1.58 14.73 -24.92
CA VAL A 28 1.58 13.62 -23.98
C VAL A 28 3.02 13.25 -23.65
N HIS A 29 3.42 13.43 -22.39
CA HIS A 29 4.74 13.04 -21.92
C HIS A 29 4.85 11.53 -21.66
N ALA A 30 3.80 10.93 -21.10
CA ALA A 30 3.72 9.52 -20.78
C ALA A 30 2.27 9.07 -20.64
N THR A 31 2.03 7.78 -20.82
CA THR A 31 0.75 7.12 -20.57
C THR A 31 1.03 5.82 -19.82
N PHE A 32 0.17 5.53 -18.85
CA PHE A 32 0.30 4.37 -18.00
C PHE A 32 -1.07 3.74 -17.85
N ASP A 33 -1.12 2.43 -17.96
CA ASP A 33 -2.31 1.64 -17.65
C ASP A 33 -2.13 1.06 -16.24
N TYR A 34 -3.12 1.31 -15.37
CA TYR A 34 -3.15 0.82 -14.00
C TYR A 34 -4.47 0.11 -13.75
N ASP A 35 -4.38 -1.06 -13.10
CA ASP A 35 -5.54 -1.72 -12.54
C ASP A 35 -5.83 -1.16 -11.15
N HIS A 36 -7.10 -0.79 -10.92
CA HIS A 36 -7.55 -0.38 -9.60
C HIS A 36 -8.26 -1.54 -8.88
N PRO A 37 -7.84 -1.88 -7.65
CA PRO A 37 -8.50 -2.91 -6.88
C PRO A 37 -9.96 -2.51 -6.59
N SER A 38 -10.87 -3.46 -6.73
CA SER A 38 -12.28 -3.27 -6.39
C SER A 38 -12.52 -3.61 -4.93
N TYR A 39 -13.12 -2.67 -4.20
CA TYR A 39 -13.58 -2.91 -2.83
C TYR A 39 -15.00 -3.48 -2.86
N SER A 40 -15.11 -4.77 -2.59
CA SER A 40 -16.37 -5.48 -2.42
C SER A 40 -16.46 -6.13 -1.04
N LEU A 41 -17.66 -6.57 -0.66
CA LEU A 41 -17.86 -7.34 0.57
C LEU A 41 -17.05 -8.65 0.56
N ASP A 42 -16.91 -9.27 -0.61
CA ASP A 42 -16.09 -10.46 -0.78
C ASP A 42 -14.59 -10.15 -0.57
N ALA A 43 -14.12 -9.01 -1.08
CA ALA A 43 -12.75 -8.55 -0.86
C ALA A 43 -12.49 -8.27 0.63
N GLU A 44 -13.43 -7.65 1.32
CA GLU A 44 -13.36 -7.40 2.77
C GLU A 44 -13.35 -8.72 3.58
N ALA A 45 -14.19 -9.68 3.19
CA ALA A 45 -14.22 -11.00 3.81
C ALA A 45 -12.90 -11.77 3.60
N ALA A 46 -12.32 -11.69 2.40
CA ALA A 46 -11.03 -12.29 2.07
C ALA A 46 -9.88 -11.59 2.81
N GLN A 47 -9.90 -10.26 2.92
CA GLN A 47 -8.92 -9.47 3.66
C GLN A 47 -8.80 -9.94 5.11
N ARG A 48 -9.93 -10.24 5.77
CA ARG A 48 -9.94 -10.81 7.14
C ARG A 48 -9.28 -12.19 7.25
N GLN A 49 -9.06 -12.90 6.15
CA GLN A 49 -8.39 -14.21 6.14
C GLN A 49 -6.88 -14.09 5.93
N LEU A 50 -6.35 -12.91 5.59
CA LEU A 50 -4.93 -12.73 5.25
C LEU A 50 -3.99 -13.17 6.38
N THR A 51 -4.36 -12.94 7.64
CA THR A 51 -3.53 -13.34 8.79
C THR A 51 -3.31 -14.85 8.85
N ARG A 52 -4.27 -15.64 8.36
CA ARG A 52 -4.23 -17.11 8.42
C ARG A 52 -3.22 -17.73 7.46
N ILE A 53 -2.89 -17.04 6.35
CA ILE A 53 -2.01 -17.57 5.31
C ILE A 53 -0.54 -17.16 5.48
N GLN A 54 -0.24 -16.28 6.43
CA GLN A 54 1.11 -15.78 6.68
C GLN A 54 2.01 -16.86 7.27
N GLY A 55 3.27 -16.91 6.84
CA GLY A 55 4.27 -17.88 7.29
C GLY A 55 4.06 -19.29 6.75
N GLN A 56 2.90 -19.60 6.14
CA GLN A 56 2.65 -20.89 5.53
C GLN A 56 3.65 -21.12 4.39
N ARG A 57 4.32 -22.27 4.41
CA ARG A 57 5.33 -22.64 3.42
C ARG A 57 6.40 -21.55 3.25
N ARG A 58 6.80 -20.89 4.35
CA ARG A 58 7.80 -19.81 4.35
C ARG A 58 7.44 -18.67 3.40
N THR A 59 6.15 -18.35 3.31
CA THR A 59 5.62 -17.29 2.43
C THR A 59 4.86 -16.28 3.27
N TRP A 60 5.11 -15.00 2.99
CA TRP A 60 4.42 -13.88 3.62
C TRP A 60 3.91 -12.97 2.51
N PHE A 61 2.66 -12.51 2.67
CA PHE A 61 2.03 -11.55 1.78
C PHE A 61 2.04 -10.18 2.45
N CYS A 62 2.15 -9.14 1.64
CA CYS A 62 2.03 -7.74 2.02
C CYS A 62 1.49 -6.92 0.84
N GLY A 63 0.96 -5.74 1.12
CA GLY A 63 0.40 -4.84 0.11
C GLY A 63 -0.70 -3.95 0.67
N SER A 64 -1.15 -2.99 -0.13
CA SER A 64 -2.18 -2.02 0.29
C SER A 64 -3.52 -2.67 0.62
N TYR A 65 -3.78 -3.88 0.09
CA TYR A 65 -4.95 -4.69 0.38
C TYR A 65 -4.98 -5.27 1.80
N PHE A 66 -3.97 -5.00 2.65
CA PHE A 66 -4.02 -5.31 4.08
C PHE A 66 -4.80 -4.28 4.91
N GLY A 67 -5.22 -3.16 4.31
CA GLY A 67 -6.02 -2.13 4.95
C GLY A 67 -6.98 -1.46 3.97
N ALA A 68 -7.06 -0.13 4.00
CA ALA A 68 -7.99 0.63 3.17
C ALA A 68 -7.49 0.92 1.74
N GLY A 69 -6.32 0.42 1.36
CA GLY A 69 -5.77 0.53 0.01
C GLY A 69 -4.78 1.67 -0.18
N PHE A 70 -4.37 2.32 0.90
CA PHE A 70 -3.44 3.44 0.85
C PHE A 70 -1.99 2.97 0.89
N HIS A 71 -1.09 3.92 0.63
CA HIS A 71 0.35 3.68 0.67
C HIS A 71 0.82 3.29 2.07
N GLU A 72 0.17 3.81 3.11
CA GLU A 72 0.48 3.47 4.50
C GLU A 72 0.18 2.00 4.82
N ASP A 73 -0.91 1.45 4.30
CA ASP A 73 -1.28 0.03 4.48
C ASP A 73 -0.22 -0.89 3.83
N ALA A 74 0.25 -0.51 2.64
CA ALA A 74 1.30 -1.24 1.94
C ALA A 74 2.63 -1.16 2.68
N LEU A 75 3.01 0.03 3.14
CA LEU A 75 4.24 0.25 3.90
C LEU A 75 4.21 -0.55 5.21
N THR A 76 3.12 -0.44 5.95
CA THR A 76 2.96 -1.08 7.26
C THR A 76 2.96 -2.61 7.14
N SER A 77 2.20 -3.17 6.21
CA SER A 77 2.19 -4.62 5.96
C SER A 77 3.53 -5.14 5.42
N GLY A 78 4.23 -4.35 4.59
CA GLY A 78 5.56 -4.68 4.11
C GLY A 78 6.60 -4.76 5.23
N LEU A 79 6.58 -3.78 6.14
CA LEU A 79 7.42 -3.80 7.34
C LEU A 79 7.11 -5.02 8.22
N ALA A 80 5.83 -5.31 8.47
CA ALA A 80 5.42 -6.47 9.26
C ALA A 80 5.90 -7.80 8.64
N ALA A 81 5.79 -7.96 7.32
CA ALA A 81 6.31 -9.14 6.62
C ALA A 81 7.84 -9.24 6.73
N ALA A 82 8.57 -8.13 6.58
CA ALA A 82 10.02 -8.11 6.70
C ALA A 82 10.49 -8.47 8.12
N GLU A 83 9.82 -7.94 9.15
CA GLU A 83 10.08 -8.26 10.56
C GLU A 83 9.82 -9.76 10.83
N ALA A 84 8.73 -10.32 10.28
CA ALA A 84 8.40 -11.74 10.42
C ALA A 84 9.40 -12.68 9.70
N ILE A 85 9.92 -12.26 8.54
CA ILE A 85 10.93 -13.01 7.79
C ILE A 85 12.30 -12.94 8.46
N GLY A 86 12.70 -11.74 8.89
CA GLY A 86 14.04 -11.47 9.40
C GLY A 86 14.21 -11.68 10.90
N GLY A 87 13.13 -11.65 11.67
CA GLY A 87 13.18 -11.64 13.14
C GLY A 87 13.85 -10.38 13.72
N ILE A 88 14.04 -9.34 12.90
CA ILE A 88 14.69 -8.08 13.28
C ILE A 88 13.60 -7.01 13.35
N PRO A 89 13.37 -6.38 14.53
CA PRO A 89 12.42 -5.30 14.64
C PRO A 89 12.94 -4.04 13.94
N ARG A 90 12.04 -3.21 13.41
CA ARG A 90 12.40 -1.89 12.88
C ARG A 90 13.11 -1.04 13.96
N PRO A 91 14.15 -0.25 13.62
CA PRO A 91 14.97 0.46 14.60
C PRO A 91 14.33 1.77 15.13
N TRP A 92 13.07 2.04 14.81
CA TRP A 92 12.32 3.22 15.25
C TRP A 92 10.97 2.84 15.85
N HIS A 93 10.47 3.67 16.75
CA HIS A 93 9.13 3.52 17.31
C HIS A 93 8.18 4.54 16.69
N VAL A 94 6.95 4.11 16.41
CA VAL A 94 5.87 5.01 16.00
C VAL A 94 5.22 5.59 17.25
N ALA A 95 5.02 6.91 17.29
CA ALA A 95 4.36 7.55 18.42
C ALA A 95 2.91 7.05 18.57
N THR A 96 2.47 6.85 19.82
CA THR A 96 1.15 6.33 20.18
C THR A 96 0.04 7.20 19.56
N GLY A 97 -0.81 6.61 18.71
CA GLY A 97 -1.97 7.28 18.08
C GLY A 97 -2.03 7.24 16.56
N MET A 98 -0.96 6.81 15.87
CA MET A 98 -1.07 6.32 14.49
C MET A 98 -1.54 4.85 14.50
N PRO A 99 -2.22 4.35 13.45
CA PRO A 99 -2.53 2.92 13.34
C PRO A 99 -1.21 2.16 13.42
N THR A 100 -0.96 1.55 14.58
CA THR A 100 0.20 0.71 14.79
C THR A 100 -0.05 -0.64 14.14
N ALA A 101 0.98 -1.47 14.22
CA ALA A 101 0.86 -2.86 14.66
C ALA A 101 -0.57 -3.33 15.01
N ASP A 102 -1.27 -2.61 15.88
CA ASP A 102 -2.40 -3.06 16.68
C ASP A 102 -3.79 -2.98 16.02
N GLU A 103 -3.89 -2.59 14.74
CA GLU A 103 -5.10 -2.94 13.97
C GLU A 103 -5.17 -4.46 13.78
N PRO A 104 -6.35 -5.09 13.94
CA PRO A 104 -6.47 -6.52 14.20
C PRO A 104 -5.78 -7.42 13.17
N ILE A 105 -5.70 -6.97 11.90
CA ILE A 105 -5.04 -7.71 10.83
C ILE A 105 -3.52 -7.61 10.91
N ILE A 106 -2.96 -6.42 11.15
CA ILE A 106 -1.50 -6.20 11.18
C ILE A 106 -0.87 -6.70 12.50
N SER A 107 -1.67 -6.77 13.57
CA SER A 107 -1.18 -7.12 14.91
C SER A 107 -0.92 -8.62 15.03
N GLU A 108 -1.76 -9.42 14.36
CA GLU A 108 -1.62 -10.87 14.29
C GLU A 108 -0.47 -11.30 13.38
N LEU A 109 -0.19 -10.54 12.32
CA LEU A 109 0.97 -10.75 11.44
C LEU A 109 2.31 -10.74 12.18
N ALA A 110 2.50 -9.77 13.09
CA ALA A 110 3.72 -9.66 13.87
C ALA A 110 3.83 -10.75 14.96
N ARG A 111 2.70 -11.24 15.49
CA ARG A 111 2.66 -12.27 16.54
C ARG A 111 2.82 -13.71 16.02
N GLY A 112 2.43 -13.99 14.77
CA GLY A 112 2.56 -15.31 14.16
C GLY A 112 4.00 -15.75 13.84
N ALA A 113 4.99 -14.85 13.97
CA ALA A 113 6.40 -15.13 13.72
C ALA A 113 7.14 -15.78 14.91
N ALA A 114 6.47 -15.94 16.06
CA ALA A 114 7.08 -16.44 17.29
C ALA A 114 6.76 -17.94 17.59
N ALA A 115 6.25 -18.70 16.62
CA ALA A 115 5.92 -20.13 16.79
C ALA A 115 6.71 -21.02 15.81
#